data_AF-A0A976KM27-F1
#
_entry.id   AF-A0A976KM27-F1
#
_cell.length_a   1.000
_cell.length_b   1.000
_cell.length_c   1.000
_cell.angle_alpha   90.00
_cell.angle_beta   90.00
_cell.angle_gamma   90.00
#
_symmetry.space_group_name_H-M   'P 1'
#
loop_
_entity.id
_entity.type
_entity.pdbx_description
1 polymer ?
#
loop_
_entity_poly.entity_id
_entity_poly.type
_entity_poly.pdbx_seq_one_letter_code
_entity_poly.pdbx_strand_id
1 'polypeptide(L)' 'PVTKSPVNRLSADKMGRLNALIENGEVHYVDGSTVETPLQEGLITESGKMIYRVDDGIPVMLAEQGINTDQLADGVI' A
#
# COMPACT_ATOMS: atom_id res chain seq x y z
N PRO A 1 4.31 -17.27 14.46
CA PRO A 1 5.15 -16.67 13.41
C PRO A 1 4.28 -16.13 12.28
N VAL A 2 4.08 -14.82 12.21
CA VAL A 2 3.61 -14.20 10.97
C VAL A 2 4.69 -14.45 9.93
N THR A 3 4.33 -15.21 8.89
CA THR A 3 5.21 -15.63 7.81
C THR A 3 6.03 -14.44 7.31
N LYS A 4 7.34 -14.59 7.19
CA LYS A 4 8.26 -13.61 6.57
C LYS A 4 7.99 -13.53 5.06
N SER A 5 6.76 -13.17 4.69
CA SER A 5 6.37 -13.01 3.31
C SER A 5 7.29 -11.95 2.70
N PRO A 6 8.01 -12.29 1.62
CA PRO A 6 8.90 -11.34 0.97
C PRO A 6 8.09 -10.13 0.50
N VAL A 7 8.64 -8.96 0.79
CA VAL A 7 8.11 -7.67 0.36
C VAL A 7 9.16 -6.96 -0.47
N ASN A 8 8.71 -6.31 -1.54
CA ASN A 8 9.53 -5.55 -2.46
C ASN A 8 9.21 -4.07 -2.33
N ARG A 9 10.14 -3.19 -2.69
CA ARG A 9 9.84 -1.75 -2.78
C ARG A 9 8.77 -1.52 -3.85
N LEU A 10 7.79 -0.68 -3.53
CA LEU A 10 6.79 -0.22 -4.48
C LEU A 10 7.48 0.66 -5.53
N SER A 11 7.23 0.39 -6.81
CA SER A 11 7.76 1.21 -7.90
C SER A 11 7.15 2.61 -7.87
N ALA A 12 7.91 3.62 -8.30
CA ALA A 12 7.47 5.01 -8.33
C ALA A 12 6.16 5.22 -9.13
N ASP A 13 5.96 4.48 -10.22
CA ASP A 13 4.72 4.55 -11.01
C ASP A 13 3.49 4.10 -10.19
N LYS A 14 3.60 2.95 -9.51
CA LYS A 14 2.53 2.42 -8.66
C LYS A 14 2.27 3.31 -7.44
N MET A 15 3.33 3.88 -6.88
CA MET A 15 3.24 4.82 -5.76
C MET A 15 2.53 6.13 -6.18
N GLY A 16 2.85 6.66 -7.37
CA GLY A 16 2.17 7.83 -7.92
C GLY A 16 0.68 7.61 -8.12
N ARG A 17 0.28 6.45 -8.67
CA ARG A 17 -1.14 6.08 -8.82
C ARG A 17 -1.85 5.94 -7.47
N LEU A 18 -1.20 5.25 -6.52
CA LEU A 18 -1.73 5.09 -5.16
C LEU A 18 -1.93 6.45 -4.49
N ASN A 19 -0.93 7.33 -4.57
CA ASN A 19 -1.00 8.67 -3.97
C ASN A 19 -2.10 9.52 -4.59
N ALA A 20 -2.31 9.46 -5.91
CA ALA A 20 -3.42 10.16 -6.55
C ALA A 20 -4.79 9.69 -6.01
N LEU A 21 -4.97 8.38 -5.78
CA LEU A 21 -6.21 7.85 -5.20
C LEU A 21 -6.35 8.19 -3.72
N ILE A 22 -5.25 8.25 -2.98
CA ILE A 22 -5.22 8.72 -1.58
C ILE A 22 -5.69 10.18 -1.51
N GLU A 23 -5.19 11.04 -2.41
CA GLU A 23 -5.59 12.45 -2.47
C GLU A 23 -7.07 12.62 -2.82
N ASN A 24 -7.66 11.69 -3.57
CA ASN A 24 -9.10 11.66 -3.84
C ASN A 24 -9.93 11.05 -2.68
N GLY A 25 -9.30 10.51 -1.64
CA GLY A 25 -9.97 9.83 -0.53
C GLY A 25 -10.58 8.48 -0.92
N GLU A 26 -10.09 7.85 -1.99
CA GLU A 26 -10.64 6.59 -2.52
C GLU A 26 -9.95 5.35 -1.95
N VAL A 27 -8.82 5.53 -1.26
CA VAL A 27 -8.02 4.43 -0.72
C VAL A 27 -8.32 4.23 0.76
N HIS A 28 -8.53 2.97 1.12
CA HIS A 28 -8.82 2.56 2.48
C HIS A 28 -7.87 1.44 2.91
N TYR A 29 -7.45 1.50 4.18
CA TYR A 29 -6.79 0.39 4.84
C TYR A 29 -7.73 -0.82 4.97
N VAL A 30 -7.17 -1.98 5.29
CA VAL A 30 -7.94 -3.22 5.49
C VAL A 30 -8.95 -3.09 6.63
N ASP A 31 -8.65 -2.29 7.65
CA ASP A 31 -9.59 -1.97 8.74
C ASP A 31 -10.75 -1.03 8.33
N GLY A 32 -10.74 -0.53 7.09
CA GLY A 32 -11.74 0.38 6.55
C GLY A 32 -11.47 1.86 6.82
N SER A 33 -10.41 2.21 7.55
CA SER A 33 -10.02 3.60 7.72
C SER A 33 -9.44 4.17 6.41
N THR A 34 -9.78 5.43 6.10
CA THR A 34 -9.28 6.09 4.89
C THR A 34 -7.80 6.41 5.04
N VAL A 35 -7.04 6.20 3.96
CA VAL A 35 -5.66 6.64 3.89
C VAL A 35 -5.66 8.13 3.60
N GLU A 36 -5.23 8.95 4.55
CA GLU A 36 -5.25 10.42 4.42
C GLU A 36 -3.90 10.99 3.97
N THR A 37 -2.82 10.25 4.21
CA THR A 37 -1.45 10.74 3.95
C THR A 37 -0.84 9.99 2.76
N PRO A 38 -0.39 10.70 1.71
CA PRO A 38 0.35 10.09 0.61
C PRO A 38 1.60 9.35 1.11
N LEU A 39 1.89 8.20 0.50
CA LEU A 39 3.06 7.42 0.87
C LEU A 39 4.32 8.08 0.29
N GLN A 40 5.34 8.26 1.14
CA GLN A 40 6.69 8.62 0.70
C GLN A 40 7.47 7.39 0.24
N GLU A 41 7.32 6.29 0.98
CA GLU A 41 7.86 4.99 0.64
C GLU A 41 6.80 3.92 0.91
N GLY A 42 6.83 2.85 0.11
CA GLY A 42 5.89 1.76 0.21
C GLY A 42 6.55 0.43 -0.12
N LEU A 43 6.05 -0.62 0.50
CA LEU A 43 6.42 -2.00 0.25
C LEU A 43 5.21 -2.74 -0.30
N ILE A 44 5.40 -3.50 -1.37
CA ILE A 44 4.37 -4.38 -1.92
C ILE A 44 4.74 -5.83 -1.61
N THR A 45 3.75 -6.62 -1.22
CA THR A 45 3.91 -8.08 -1.09
C THR A 45 4.31 -8.70 -2.44
N GLU A 46 5.05 -9.81 -2.42
CA GLU A 46 5.42 -10.52 -3.65
C GLU A 46 4.20 -10.94 -4.48
N SER A 47 3.09 -11.28 -3.83
CA SER A 47 1.82 -11.57 -4.50
C SER A 47 1.17 -10.35 -5.17
N GLY A 48 1.68 -9.15 -4.90
CA GLY A 48 1.17 -7.90 -5.47
C GLY A 48 -0.18 -7.45 -4.92
N LYS A 49 -0.70 -8.09 -3.87
CA LYS A 49 -2.08 -7.88 -3.36
C LYS A 49 -2.20 -6.85 -2.24
N MET A 50 -1.11 -6.64 -1.53
CA MET A 50 -1.07 -5.73 -0.39
C MET A 50 0.13 -4.81 -0.49
N ILE A 51 -0.10 -3.55 -0.13
CA ILE A 51 0.91 -2.51 0.03
C ILE A 51 0.95 -2.11 1.51
N TYR A 52 2.17 -1.95 2.04
CA TYR A 52 2.46 -1.42 3.36
C TYR A 52 3.22 -0.11 3.21
N ARG A 53 2.85 0.90 4.01
CA ARG A 53 3.61 2.15 4.04
C ARG A 53 4.91 2.00 4.82
N VAL A 54 5.86 2.87 4.50
CA VAL A 54 7.12 3.01 5.23
C VAL A 54 7.18 4.42 5.79
N ASP A 55 7.18 4.53 7.11
CA ASP A 55 7.23 5.80 7.83
C ASP A 55 8.60 5.93 8.47
N ASP A 56 9.35 6.99 8.14
CA ASP A 56 10.71 7.24 8.68
C ASP A 56 11.68 6.04 8.47
N GLY A 57 11.53 5.33 7.34
CA GLY A 57 12.31 4.13 7.05
C GLY A 57 11.87 2.87 7.80
N ILE A 58 10.80 2.95 8.61
CA ILE A 58 10.24 1.81 9.33
C ILE A 58 8.98 1.31 8.59
N PRO A 59 9.00 0.07 8.06
CA PRO A 59 7.84 -0.50 7.40
C PRO A 59 6.74 -0.85 8.41
N VAL A 60 5.55 -0.31 8.19
CA VAL A 60 4.37 -0.61 9.02
C VAL A 60 3.72 -1.89 8.49
N MET A 61 4.19 -3.04 8.96
CA MET A 61 3.71 -4.36 8.57
C MET A 61 2.54 -4.83 9.44
N LEU A 62 1.53 -3.99 9.63
CA LEU A 62 0.30 -4.34 10.33
C LEU A 62 -0.74 -4.80 9.33
N ALA A 63 -1.35 -5.97 9.53
CA ALA A 63 -2.32 -6.54 8.59
C ALA A 63 -3.53 -5.62 8.38
N GLU A 64 -3.96 -4.95 9.45
CA GLU A 64 -5.05 -3.97 9.47
C GLU A 64 -4.72 -2.66 8.73
N GLN A 65 -3.45 -2.24 8.73
CA GLN A 65 -2.97 -1.05 8.03
C GLN A 65 -2.38 -1.37 6.64
N GLY A 66 -2.65 -2.57 6.11
CA GLY A 66 -2.37 -2.90 4.72
C GLY A 66 -3.34 -2.18 3.79
N ILE A 67 -2.88 -1.81 2.60
CA ILE A 67 -3.70 -1.28 1.52
C ILE A 67 -3.85 -2.38 0.48
N ASN A 68 -5.09 -2.78 0.16
CA ASN A 68 -5.32 -3.79 -0.85
C ASN A 68 -5.22 -3.17 -2.25
N THR A 69 -4.41 -3.75 -3.12
CA THR A 69 -4.24 -3.30 -4.51
C THR A 69 -5.48 -3.52 -5.36
N ASP A 70 -6.42 -4.36 -4.94
CA ASP A 70 -7.73 -4.51 -5.59
C ASP A 70 -8.49 -3.16 -5.66
N GLN A 71 -8.22 -2.23 -4.73
CA GLN A 71 -8.80 -0.89 -4.75
C GLN A 71 -8.15 0.04 -5.78
N LEU A 72 -6.94 -0.30 -6.26
CA LEU A 72 -6.21 0.46 -7.28
C LEU A 72 -6.71 0.14 -8.70
N ALA A 73 -7.92 -0.39 -8.82
CA ALA A 73 -8.47 -0.98 -10.04
C ALA A 73 -8.57 0.03 -11.19
N ASP A 74 -7.51 0.05 -12.00
CA ASP A 74 -7.63 0.11 -13.44
C ASP A 74 -6.76 -1.03 -14.02
N GLY A 75 -7.40 -1.94 -14.77
CA GLY A 75 -6.92 -3.27 -15.17
C GLY A 75 -5.69 -3.31 -16.09
N VAL A 76 -4.59 -2.65 -15.72
CA VAL A 76 -3.27 -2.76 -16.34
C VAL A 76 -2.20 -2.60 -15.26
N ILE A 77 -1.93 -3.69 -14.53
CA ILE A 77 -0.67 -3.89 -13.79
C ILE A 77 0.17 -4.95 -14.48
#